data_AF-A2E520-F1
#
_entry.id   AF-A2E520-F1
#
_cell.length_a   1.000
_cell.length_b   1.000
_cell.length_c   1.000
_cell.angle_alpha   90.00
_cell.angle_beta   90.00
_cell.angle_gamma   90.00
#
_symmetry.space_group_name_H-M   'P 1'
#
loop_
_entity.id
_entity.type
_entity.pdbx_description
1 polymer ?
#
loop_
_entity_poly.entity_id
_entity_poly.type
_entity_poly.pdbx_seq_one_letter_code
_entity_poly.pdbx_strand_id
1 'polypeptide(L)'
;MRSVDYIYPITNSTSGTQTSPGIGSSNGGRNGGFCFGGNCGDDRHGSGGGSGYYGGGSGGFVGNRVTSGSGGSSYMSGYKGCRAIAKDSTKFNIFHEDSSIHYSGLTFYSPVIKDGKDLILCTDSIVCTEEGHFGYGYARITIYEQHDPVTIRLCRPFVPYSSIAVFILMNSE
;
A
#
# COMPACT_ATOMS: atom_id res chain seq x y z
N MET A 1 17.71 -19.32 -43.85
CA MET A 1 17.55 -17.92 -43.40
C MET A 1 17.52 -17.93 -41.88
N ARG A 2 18.56 -17.43 -41.21
CA ARG A 2 18.48 -17.19 -39.76
C ARG A 2 17.64 -15.93 -39.57
N SER A 3 16.50 -16.08 -38.89
CA SER A 3 15.73 -14.95 -38.35
C SER A 3 16.70 -14.07 -37.57
N VAL A 4 16.82 -12.80 -37.94
CA VAL A 4 17.47 -11.81 -37.10
C VAL A 4 16.44 -11.54 -36.00
N ASP A 5 16.52 -12.30 -34.91
CA ASP A 5 15.67 -12.07 -33.75
C ASP A 5 16.06 -10.69 -33.21
N TYR A 6 15.22 -9.69 -33.49
CA TYR A 6 15.35 -8.37 -32.92
C TYR A 6 15.18 -8.54 -31.41
N ILE A 7 16.29 -8.58 -30.67
CA ILE A 7 16.27 -8.73 -29.21
C ILE A 7 15.79 -7.40 -28.64
N TYR A 8 14.48 -7.25 -28.56
CA TYR A 8 13.88 -6.22 -27.73
C TYR A 8 14.34 -6.45 -26.27
N PRO A 9 14.93 -5.43 -25.62
CA PRO A 9 15.47 -5.58 -24.27
C PRO A 9 14.35 -5.85 -23.26
N ILE A 10 14.64 -6.75 -22.33
CA ILE A 10 13.81 -7.05 -21.16
C ILE A 10 14.68 -6.86 -19.93
N THR A 11 14.17 -6.11 -18.96
CA THR A 11 14.78 -5.89 -17.64
C THR A 11 13.88 -6.46 -16.56
N ASN A 12 14.38 -6.52 -15.32
CA ASN A 12 13.49 -6.74 -14.19
C ASN A 12 12.59 -5.51 -14.01
N SER A 13 11.31 -5.73 -13.68
CA SER A 13 10.48 -4.65 -13.17
C SER A 13 11.03 -4.19 -11.82
N THR A 14 10.79 -2.94 -11.45
CA THR A 14 11.19 -2.40 -10.14
C THR A 14 9.96 -2.12 -9.27
N SER A 15 10.15 -2.18 -7.95
CA SER A 15 9.11 -1.85 -6.99
C SER A 15 8.90 -0.33 -6.87
N GLY A 16 7.74 0.06 -6.37
CA GLY A 16 7.53 1.44 -5.92
C GLY A 16 8.42 1.80 -4.73
N THR A 17 8.76 3.07 -4.59
CA THR A 17 9.47 3.64 -3.44
C THR A 17 8.56 4.58 -2.65
N GLN A 18 9.09 5.30 -1.66
CA GLN A 18 8.31 6.34 -0.97
C GLN A 18 8.00 7.55 -1.86
N THR A 19 8.73 7.75 -2.95
CA THR A 19 8.62 8.98 -3.76
C THR A 19 8.50 8.75 -5.26
N SER A 20 8.54 7.51 -5.71
CA SER A 20 8.54 7.18 -7.13
C SER A 20 7.85 5.85 -7.41
N PRO A 21 7.17 5.72 -8.56
CA PRO A 21 6.66 4.43 -8.99
C PRO A 21 7.77 3.48 -9.42
N GLY A 22 7.40 2.20 -9.48
CA GLY A 22 8.20 1.18 -10.11
C GLY A 22 8.16 1.24 -11.64
N ILE A 23 9.24 0.80 -12.26
CA ILE A 23 9.48 0.82 -13.70
C ILE A 23 9.12 -0.54 -14.29
N GLY A 24 8.39 -0.52 -15.41
CA GLY A 24 8.06 -1.73 -16.16
C GLY A 24 9.30 -2.43 -16.73
N SER A 25 9.22 -3.74 -16.83
CA SER A 25 10.29 -4.63 -17.33
C SER A 25 10.59 -4.51 -18.83
N SER A 26 9.77 -3.81 -19.60
CA SER A 26 9.90 -3.72 -21.05
C SER A 26 9.08 -2.58 -21.63
N ASN A 27 9.24 -2.30 -22.94
CA ASN A 27 8.45 -1.30 -23.67
C ASN A 27 6.93 -1.59 -23.66
N GLY A 28 6.51 -2.85 -23.50
CA GLY A 28 5.10 -3.20 -23.33
C GLY A 28 4.60 -2.98 -21.89
N GLY A 29 5.49 -3.08 -20.92
CA GLY A 29 5.17 -2.92 -19.50
C GLY A 29 5.08 -1.46 -19.09
N ARG A 30 3.88 -0.99 -18.72
CA ARG A 30 3.70 0.35 -18.14
C ARG A 30 4.13 0.38 -16.69
N ASN A 31 4.66 1.53 -16.28
CA ASN A 31 5.03 1.85 -14.91
C ASN A 31 3.79 1.93 -14.01
N GLY A 32 4.00 1.74 -12.70
CA GLY A 32 3.00 2.11 -11.71
C GLY A 32 2.90 3.62 -11.51
N GLY A 33 2.16 4.03 -10.51
CA GLY A 33 2.05 5.42 -10.10
C GLY A 33 1.50 5.55 -8.70
N PHE A 34 1.21 6.79 -8.31
CA PHE A 34 0.63 7.06 -7.00
C PHE A 34 -0.75 6.39 -6.89
N CYS A 35 -0.91 5.49 -5.92
CA CYS A 35 -2.13 4.70 -5.70
C CYS A 35 -2.56 3.76 -6.84
N PHE A 36 -1.71 3.45 -7.82
CA PHE A 36 -2.03 2.45 -8.86
C PHE A 36 -0.81 1.64 -9.31
N GLY A 37 -1.04 0.36 -9.61
CA GLY A 37 0.00 -0.56 -10.10
C GLY A 37 0.25 -0.43 -11.61
N GLY A 38 1.40 -0.94 -12.06
CA GLY A 38 1.74 -0.97 -13.48
C GLY A 38 0.79 -1.85 -14.30
N ASN A 39 0.62 -1.54 -15.57
CA ASN A 39 -0.26 -2.28 -16.49
C ASN A 39 0.57 -2.89 -17.63
N CYS A 40 0.41 -4.18 -17.91
CA CYS A 40 1.18 -4.89 -18.94
C CYS A 40 0.79 -4.54 -20.38
N GLY A 41 -0.31 -3.81 -20.59
CA GLY A 41 -0.73 -3.27 -21.88
C GLY A 41 -1.20 -4.33 -22.90
N ASP A 42 -1.24 -5.60 -22.50
CA ASP A 42 -1.66 -6.74 -23.31
C ASP A 42 -2.64 -7.58 -22.47
N ASP A 43 -3.80 -7.87 -23.06
CA ASP A 43 -4.91 -8.57 -22.38
C ASP A 43 -4.77 -10.10 -22.44
N ARG A 44 -3.77 -10.62 -23.16
CA ARG A 44 -3.51 -12.05 -23.35
C ARG A 44 -2.31 -12.52 -22.54
N HIS A 45 -1.29 -11.68 -22.37
CA HIS A 45 -0.04 -12.05 -21.71
C HIS A 45 0.53 -10.91 -20.86
N GLY A 46 1.39 -11.26 -19.90
CA GLY A 46 1.97 -10.29 -18.98
C GLY A 46 1.23 -10.20 -17.66
N SER A 47 1.91 -9.61 -16.68
CA SER A 47 1.34 -9.34 -15.37
C SER A 47 1.39 -7.84 -15.08
N GLY A 48 0.36 -7.32 -14.43
CA GLY A 48 0.39 -5.99 -13.82
C GLY A 48 1.42 -5.91 -12.68
N GLY A 49 1.73 -4.68 -12.26
CA GLY A 49 2.45 -4.42 -11.02
C GLY A 49 1.48 -4.29 -9.84
N GLY A 50 1.95 -4.57 -8.64
CA GLY A 50 1.20 -4.33 -7.41
C GLY A 50 0.95 -2.83 -7.19
N SER A 51 -0.22 -2.48 -6.67
CA SER A 51 -0.51 -1.11 -6.21
C SER A 51 0.17 -0.84 -4.85
N GLY A 52 -0.08 0.34 -4.29
CA GLY A 52 0.49 0.78 -3.02
C GLY A 52 0.44 2.29 -2.94
N TYR A 53 1.21 2.87 -2.03
CA TYR A 53 1.44 4.31 -2.00
C TYR A 53 2.02 4.79 -3.34
N TYR A 54 3.09 4.14 -3.78
CA TYR A 54 3.51 4.09 -5.17
C TYR A 54 3.47 2.66 -5.69
N GLY A 55 2.77 2.42 -6.80
CA GLY A 55 2.71 1.09 -7.39
C GLY A 55 4.01 0.66 -8.06
N GLY A 56 4.21 -0.65 -8.12
CA GLY A 56 5.31 -1.29 -8.83
C GLY A 56 5.12 -1.30 -10.34
N GLY A 57 6.22 -1.52 -11.06
CA GLY A 57 6.20 -1.67 -12.51
C GLY A 57 5.59 -3.00 -12.95
N SER A 58 5.06 -3.05 -14.17
CA SER A 58 4.49 -4.28 -14.73
C SER A 58 5.53 -5.19 -15.40
N GLY A 59 5.12 -6.44 -15.61
CA GLY A 59 5.91 -7.49 -16.25
C GLY A 59 5.91 -7.46 -17.78
N GLY A 60 4.99 -6.71 -18.40
CA GLY A 60 4.95 -6.54 -19.86
C GLY A 60 5.02 -7.85 -20.68
N PHE A 61 5.27 -7.69 -21.97
CA PHE A 61 5.43 -8.79 -22.91
C PHE A 61 6.25 -8.33 -24.11
N VAL A 62 7.19 -9.18 -24.55
CA VAL A 62 8.08 -8.88 -25.66
C VAL A 62 8.39 -10.15 -26.45
N GLY A 63 8.00 -10.18 -27.73
CA GLY A 63 8.23 -11.34 -28.59
C GLY A 63 7.48 -12.56 -28.09
N ASN A 64 8.18 -13.57 -27.58
CA ASN A 64 7.60 -14.77 -26.94
C ASN A 64 7.96 -14.86 -25.44
N ARG A 65 8.32 -13.73 -24.81
CA ARG A 65 8.79 -13.67 -23.43
C ARG A 65 7.85 -12.81 -22.59
N VAL A 66 7.42 -13.38 -21.47
CA VAL A 66 6.59 -12.74 -20.45
C VAL A 66 7.44 -12.53 -19.20
N THR A 67 7.27 -11.41 -18.49
CA THR A 67 7.91 -11.22 -17.18
C THR A 67 6.89 -10.92 -16.10
N SER A 68 7.37 -10.86 -14.86
CA SER A 68 6.58 -10.54 -13.69
C SER A 68 6.60 -9.04 -13.35
N GLY A 69 5.47 -8.56 -12.85
CA GLY A 69 5.37 -7.24 -12.23
C GLY A 69 5.98 -7.25 -10.83
N SER A 70 6.24 -6.05 -10.35
CA SER A 70 6.82 -5.81 -9.03
C SER A 70 5.77 -5.29 -8.05
N GLY A 71 6.04 -5.40 -6.75
CA GLY A 71 5.20 -4.85 -5.69
C GLY A 71 5.25 -3.31 -5.63
N GLY A 72 4.20 -2.70 -5.10
CA GLY A 72 4.23 -1.28 -4.72
C GLY A 72 4.89 -1.05 -3.36
N SER A 73 4.95 0.21 -2.96
CA SER A 73 5.38 0.65 -1.64
C SER A 73 4.18 0.84 -0.69
N SER A 74 4.47 0.94 0.60
CA SER A 74 3.47 1.25 1.63
C SER A 74 3.82 2.55 2.33
N TYR A 75 2.81 3.24 2.86
CA TYR A 75 2.98 4.46 3.64
C TYR A 75 2.22 4.32 4.95
N MET A 76 2.82 4.75 6.05
CA MET A 76 2.20 4.78 7.36
C MET A 76 2.51 6.11 8.03
N SER A 77 1.46 6.86 8.36
CA SER A 77 1.61 8.15 9.01
C SER A 77 2.27 8.00 10.38
N GLY A 78 3.34 8.75 10.63
CA GLY A 78 4.13 8.69 11.87
C GLY A 78 5.25 7.66 11.89
N TYR A 79 5.41 6.84 10.85
CA TYR A 79 6.51 5.88 10.78
C TYR A 79 7.77 6.55 10.20
N LYS A 80 8.90 6.38 10.89
CA LYS A 80 10.18 6.96 10.48
C LYS A 80 10.60 6.44 9.10
N GLY A 81 10.92 7.35 8.20
CA GLY A 81 11.35 7.02 6.83
C GLY A 81 10.22 6.97 5.81
N CYS A 82 8.96 7.01 6.25
CA CYS A 82 7.85 7.32 5.36
C CYS A 82 7.85 8.81 5.01
N ARG A 83 7.49 9.13 3.77
CA ARG A 83 7.33 10.53 3.32
C ARG A 83 5.88 10.78 2.99
N ALA A 84 5.29 11.76 3.65
CA ALA A 84 3.91 12.16 3.39
C ALA A 84 3.80 12.95 2.09
N ILE A 85 2.60 12.95 1.51
CA ILE A 85 2.27 13.91 0.44
C ILE A 85 1.83 15.24 1.06
N ALA A 86 2.14 16.33 0.38
CA ALA A 86 1.63 17.65 0.73
C ALA A 86 0.13 17.75 0.42
N LYS A 87 -0.59 18.57 1.19
CA LYS A 87 -2.06 18.75 1.09
C LYS A 87 -2.53 19.25 -0.28
N ASP A 88 -1.67 20.00 -0.97
CA ASP A 88 -1.91 20.59 -2.28
C ASP A 88 -1.58 19.64 -3.45
N SER A 89 -1.17 18.40 -3.15
CA SER A 89 -0.97 17.35 -4.14
C SER A 89 -2.25 17.06 -4.93
N THR A 90 -2.09 16.80 -6.23
CA THR A 90 -3.17 16.44 -7.15
C THR A 90 -2.87 15.10 -7.80
N LYS A 91 -3.86 14.49 -8.46
CA LYS A 91 -3.66 13.25 -9.23
C LYS A 91 -2.51 13.32 -10.24
N PHE A 92 -2.20 14.51 -10.77
CA PHE A 92 -1.18 14.71 -11.80
C PHE A 92 0.13 15.24 -11.27
N ASN A 93 0.15 15.74 -10.03
CA ASN A 93 1.32 16.36 -9.44
C ASN A 93 1.36 16.09 -7.94
N ILE A 94 2.28 15.23 -7.53
CA ILE A 94 2.43 14.78 -6.14
C ILE A 94 3.67 15.45 -5.56
N PHE A 95 3.47 16.22 -4.49
CA PHE A 95 4.55 16.85 -3.74
C PHE A 95 4.80 16.06 -2.47
N HIS A 96 6.07 15.82 -2.14
CA HIS A 96 6.44 15.11 -0.91
C HIS A 96 6.93 16.08 0.14
N GLU A 97 6.52 15.82 1.37
CA GLU A 97 7.05 16.47 2.56
C GLU A 97 8.31 15.74 3.04
N ASP A 98 9.09 16.41 3.87
CA ASP A 98 10.14 15.77 4.68
C ASP A 98 9.56 15.13 5.96
N SER A 99 8.27 15.36 6.25
CA SER A 99 7.53 14.76 7.35
C SER A 99 6.90 13.42 6.96
N SER A 100 6.79 12.51 7.94
CA SER A 100 6.02 11.27 7.81
C SER A 100 4.56 11.42 8.25
N ILE A 101 4.12 12.62 8.65
CA ILE A 101 2.76 12.86 9.16
C ILE A 101 1.86 13.23 7.98
N HIS A 102 0.77 12.50 7.81
CA HIS A 102 -0.23 12.78 6.80
C HIS A 102 -0.81 14.19 6.98
N TYR A 103 -1.12 14.89 5.88
CA TYR A 103 -1.59 16.29 5.94
C TYR A 103 -2.88 16.51 6.75
N SER A 104 -3.60 15.45 7.11
CA SER A 104 -4.74 15.53 8.03
C SER A 104 -4.32 15.71 9.50
N GLY A 105 -3.03 15.63 9.82
CA GLY A 105 -2.51 15.58 11.19
C GLY A 105 -2.67 14.22 11.88
N LEU A 106 -3.36 13.26 11.24
CA LEU A 106 -3.58 11.94 11.84
C LEU A 106 -2.31 11.09 11.72
N THR A 107 -1.88 10.51 12.83
CA THR A 107 -0.69 9.65 12.91
C THR A 107 -0.98 8.43 13.76
N PHE A 108 -0.29 7.32 13.46
CA PHE A 108 -0.26 6.20 14.37
C PHE A 108 0.67 6.52 15.54
N TYR A 109 0.31 6.08 16.74
CA TYR A 109 1.19 6.16 17.90
C TYR A 109 2.12 4.94 17.92
N SER A 110 3.43 5.17 17.96
CA SER A 110 4.46 4.12 17.95
C SER A 110 4.26 3.04 16.87
N PRO A 111 4.14 3.42 15.57
CA PRO A 111 3.94 2.47 14.49
C PRO A 111 5.15 1.55 14.30
N VAL A 112 4.87 0.30 13.91
CA VAL A 112 5.89 -0.69 13.51
C VAL A 112 5.52 -1.24 12.14
N ILE A 113 6.43 -1.13 11.17
CA ILE A 113 6.35 -1.83 9.90
C ILE A 113 7.25 -3.06 10.00
N LYS A 114 6.66 -4.24 9.80
CA LYS A 114 7.35 -5.52 9.74
C LYS A 114 7.58 -5.92 8.29
N ASP A 115 8.69 -6.60 8.02
CA ASP A 115 8.93 -7.15 6.69
C ASP A 115 8.08 -8.40 6.44
N GLY A 116 8.02 -8.86 5.18
CA GLY A 116 7.19 -10.01 4.81
C GLY A 116 7.68 -11.37 5.34
N LYS A 117 8.86 -11.42 5.96
CA LYS A 117 9.48 -12.60 6.58
C LYS A 117 9.43 -12.55 8.11
N ASP A 118 9.06 -11.40 8.68
CA ASP A 118 8.83 -11.29 10.10
C ASP A 118 7.60 -12.08 10.52
N LEU A 119 7.65 -12.64 11.73
CA LEU A 119 6.52 -13.30 12.35
C LEU A 119 5.42 -12.28 12.73
N ILE A 120 4.23 -12.51 12.21
CA ILE A 120 2.99 -11.81 12.58
C ILE A 120 2.05 -12.76 13.30
N LEU A 121 1.07 -12.23 14.03
CA LEU A 121 0.04 -13.07 14.66
C LEU A 121 -0.91 -13.60 13.58
N CYS A 122 -1.39 -14.82 13.76
CA CYS A 122 -2.45 -15.36 12.91
C CYS A 122 -3.71 -14.48 12.94
N THR A 123 -4.50 -14.53 11.87
CA THR A 123 -5.80 -13.85 11.79
C THR A 123 -6.76 -14.26 12.93
N ASP A 124 -6.85 -15.56 13.18
CA ASP A 124 -7.93 -16.13 14.01
C ASP A 124 -7.49 -16.49 15.44
N SER A 125 -6.23 -16.24 15.80
CA SER A 125 -5.68 -16.60 17.11
C SER A 125 -4.54 -15.68 17.53
N ILE A 126 -4.51 -15.36 18.82
CA ILE A 126 -3.41 -14.61 19.44
C ILE A 126 -2.25 -15.50 19.89
N VAL A 127 -2.41 -16.83 19.81
CA VAL A 127 -1.45 -17.81 20.35
C VAL A 127 -0.57 -18.41 19.25
N CYS A 128 -0.87 -18.14 17.99
CA CYS A 128 -0.04 -18.56 16.87
C CYS A 128 0.52 -17.38 16.08
N THR A 129 1.64 -17.64 15.45
CA THR A 129 2.32 -16.73 14.53
C THR A 129 2.54 -17.38 13.18
N GLU A 130 2.56 -16.57 12.13
CA GLU A 130 2.85 -16.95 10.75
C GLU A 130 3.92 -16.01 10.13
N GLU A 131 4.69 -16.53 9.17
CA GLU A 131 5.62 -15.74 8.35
C GLU A 131 4.86 -15.22 7.12
N GLY A 132 4.67 -13.90 7.07
CA GLY A 132 3.73 -13.31 6.12
C GLY A 132 2.29 -13.79 6.36
N HIS A 133 1.40 -13.54 5.41
CA HIS A 133 0.03 -14.04 5.44
C HIS A 133 -0.32 -14.71 4.10
N PHE A 134 -0.74 -15.97 4.16
CA PHE A 134 -1.16 -16.70 2.97
C PHE A 134 -2.66 -16.50 2.70
N GLY A 135 -2.99 -16.03 1.49
CA GLY A 135 -4.38 -15.84 1.07
C GLY A 135 -4.71 -14.37 0.85
N TYR A 136 -5.90 -13.96 1.28
CA TYR A 136 -6.40 -12.60 1.10
C TYR A 136 -5.83 -11.67 2.17
N GLY A 137 -5.60 -10.40 1.84
CA GLY A 137 -5.17 -9.42 2.85
C GLY A 137 -6.19 -9.27 3.98
N TYR A 138 -5.70 -9.13 5.22
CA TYR A 138 -6.53 -8.93 6.39
C TYR A 138 -6.16 -7.64 7.12
N ALA A 139 -7.11 -7.08 7.86
CA ALA A 139 -6.86 -6.02 8.84
C ALA A 139 -7.42 -6.47 10.19
N ARG A 140 -6.61 -6.43 11.24
CA ARG A 140 -7.04 -6.75 12.60
C ARG A 140 -6.98 -5.51 13.47
N ILE A 141 -8.11 -5.19 14.09
CA ILE A 141 -8.24 -4.06 15.00
C ILE A 141 -8.46 -4.63 16.40
N THR A 142 -7.65 -4.19 17.36
CA THR A 142 -7.77 -4.60 18.76
C THR A 142 -7.92 -3.34 19.61
N ILE A 143 -8.95 -3.31 20.46
CA ILE A 143 -9.16 -2.24 21.43
C ILE A 143 -8.39 -2.65 22.69
N TYR A 144 -7.34 -1.88 23.03
CA TYR A 144 -6.53 -2.15 24.22
C TYR A 144 -7.22 -1.68 25.49
N GLU A 145 -7.81 -0.50 25.47
CA GLU A 145 -8.57 0.06 26.59
C GLU A 145 -9.78 0.83 26.04
N GLN A 146 -10.94 0.61 26.64
CA GLN A 146 -12.14 1.40 26.40
C GLN A 146 -12.38 2.22 27.66
N HIS A 147 -12.03 3.50 27.62
CA HIS A 147 -12.41 4.40 28.70
C HIS A 147 -13.92 4.64 28.64
N ASP A 148 -14.60 4.50 29.77
CA ASP A 148 -15.95 5.02 29.92
C ASP A 148 -15.92 6.50 29.54
N PRO A 149 -16.81 6.96 28.64
CA PRO A 149 -16.84 8.36 28.30
C PRO A 149 -17.09 9.14 29.58
N VAL A 150 -16.11 9.94 30.02
CA VAL A 150 -16.27 10.87 31.13
C VAL A 150 -17.27 11.92 30.66
N THR A 151 -18.55 11.62 30.89
CA THR A 151 -19.69 12.54 30.84
C THR A 151 -19.85 13.33 29.53
N ILE A 152 -20.08 12.66 28.40
CA ILE A 152 -20.90 13.29 27.37
C ILE A 152 -22.37 13.11 27.78
N ARG A 153 -22.90 14.06 28.55
CA ARG A 153 -24.37 14.22 28.68
C ARG A 153 -24.91 14.71 27.34
N LEU A 154 -25.03 13.82 26.35
CA LEU A 154 -25.88 14.04 25.19
C LEU A 154 -27.15 13.21 25.38
N CYS A 155 -28.28 13.91 25.36
CA CYS A 155 -29.62 13.32 25.34
C CYS A 155 -29.64 12.13 24.39
N ARG A 156 -30.03 10.94 24.86
CA ARG A 156 -30.22 9.76 24.01
C ARG A 156 -31.31 10.05 22.96
N PRO A 157 -31.04 10.09 21.63
CA PRO A 157 -31.99 9.51 20.72
C PRO A 157 -31.81 7.99 20.80
N PHE A 158 -32.93 7.28 20.90
CA PHE A 158 -32.97 5.84 20.86
C PHE A 158 -32.53 5.38 19.46
N VAL A 159 -31.24 5.09 19.26
CA VAL A 159 -30.75 4.51 18.00
C VAL A 159 -30.63 3.00 18.20
N PRO A 160 -31.40 2.17 17.46
CA PRO A 160 -31.39 0.73 17.63
C PRO A 160 -30.03 0.14 17.19
N TYR A 161 -29.64 -0.90 17.94
CA TYR A 161 -28.43 -1.68 17.82
C TYR A 161 -27.96 -1.90 16.37
N SER A 162 -26.99 -1.09 15.96
CA SER A 162 -26.01 -1.45 14.94
C SER A 162 -24.66 -1.08 15.52
N SER A 163 -23.71 -2.03 15.52
CA SER A 163 -22.39 -1.89 16.13
C SER A 163 -21.62 -0.74 15.47
N ILE A 164 -21.70 0.45 16.05
CA ILE A 164 -20.90 1.60 15.67
C ILE A 164 -19.60 1.53 16.48
N ALA A 165 -18.48 1.26 15.79
CA ALA A 165 -17.16 1.50 16.36
C ALA A 165 -16.93 3.03 16.34
N VAL A 166 -16.95 3.64 17.52
CA VAL A 166 -16.61 5.06 17.70
C VAL A 166 -15.10 5.16 17.92
N PHE A 167 -14.39 5.77 16.98
CA PHE A 167 -12.97 6.11 17.13
C PHE A 167 -12.87 7.47 17.83
N ILE A 168 -12.24 7.51 19.01
CA ILE A 168 -11.88 8.78 19.66
C ILE A 168 -10.59 9.26 19.00
N LEU A 169 -10.70 10.30 18.18
CA LEU A 169 -9.56 10.98 17.56
C LEU A 169 -8.93 11.90 18.60
N MET A 170 -7.76 11.53 19.10
CA MET A 170 -6.92 12.46 19.87
C MET A 170 -6.12 13.30 18.87
N ASN A 171 -6.41 14.60 18.79
CA ASN A 171 -5.53 15.55 18.12
C ASN A 171 -4.31 15.77 19.02
N SER A 172 -3.10 15.60 18.47
CA SER A 172 -1.89 16.11 19.14
C SER A 172 -1.80 17.62 18.92
N GLU A 173 -1.57 18.36 20.00
CA GLU A 173 -1.26 19.80 19.98
C GLU A 173 0.03 20.11 19.20
#